data_AF-A0A7S2YH24-F1
#
_entry.id   AF-A0A7S2YH24-F1
#
_cell.length_a   1.000
_cell.length_b   1.000
_cell.length_c   1.000
_cell.angle_alpha   90.00
_cell.angle_beta   90.00
_cell.angle_gamma   90.00
#
_symmetry.space_group_name_H-M   'P 1'
#
loop_
_entity.id
_entity.type
_entity.pdbx_description
1 polymer ?
#
loop_
_entity_poly.entity_id
_entity_poly.type
_entity_poly.pdbx_seq_one_letter_code
_entity_poly.pdbx_strand_id
1 'polypeptide(L)'
;IGTFVTAKMLAIRKKRVKKTDERIEIVSSMLQGIKIAKLNNYEENYKEKIVEARNLELKLLSQEMAIWALSLTITVLSPLLATAATFSVYVLVDEDNILTAAKTFSVLILFAALRFPINYAARFMGKAAQAMSAMERIAAFLKREAKYEDGEQQKKLQKKLNNDDQVDDVSAPLVLQKAAFRQGFVSESMDGDDESNKPSSSASTFHVSE
;
A
#
# COMPACT_ATOMS: atom_id res chain seq x y z
N ILE A 1 -20.74 12.36 6.27
CA ILE A 1 -20.81 11.71 4.93
C ILE A 1 -19.50 11.02 4.58
N GLY A 2 -18.35 11.72 4.60
CA GLY A 2 -17.05 11.13 4.24
C GLY A 2 -16.66 9.88 5.05
N THR A 3 -16.83 9.89 6.37
CA THR A 3 -16.45 8.77 7.26
C THR A 3 -17.18 7.46 6.93
N PHE A 4 -18.50 7.52 6.69
CA PHE A 4 -19.30 6.35 6.33
C PHE A 4 -18.90 5.77 4.97
N VAL A 5 -18.67 6.63 3.99
CA VAL A 5 -18.20 6.24 2.65
C VAL A 5 -16.82 5.59 2.74
N THR A 6 -15.89 6.18 3.49
CA THR A 6 -14.56 5.63 3.72
C THR A 6 -14.63 4.28 4.44
N ALA A 7 -15.49 4.11 5.44
CA ALA A 7 -15.68 2.84 6.13
C ALA A 7 -16.21 1.73 5.19
N LYS A 8 -17.20 2.06 4.35
CA LYS A 8 -17.74 1.13 3.34
C LYS A 8 -16.69 0.77 2.28
N MET A 9 -15.94 1.75 1.79
CA MET A 9 -14.83 1.55 0.86
C MET A 9 -13.75 0.64 1.48
N LEU A 10 -13.39 0.86 2.74
CA LEU A 10 -12.40 0.04 3.44
C LEU A 10 -12.88 -1.41 3.65
N ALA A 11 -14.17 -1.61 3.93
CA ALA A 11 -14.75 -2.95 4.05
C ALA A 11 -14.70 -3.73 2.73
N ILE A 12 -15.03 -3.08 1.60
CA ILE A 12 -14.94 -3.70 0.26
C ILE A 12 -13.48 -3.98 -0.09
N ARG A 13 -12.59 -3.00 0.15
CA ARG A 13 -11.16 -3.16 -0.07
C ARG A 13 -10.58 -4.33 0.73
N LYS A 14 -10.98 -4.50 2.00
CA LYS A 14 -10.57 -5.64 2.82
C LYS A 14 -11.02 -6.99 2.23
N LYS A 15 -12.24 -7.06 1.68
CA LYS A 15 -12.71 -8.27 0.98
C LYS A 15 -11.93 -8.50 -0.32
N ARG A 16 -11.63 -7.45 -1.08
CA ARG A 16 -10.85 -7.53 -2.31
C ARG A 16 -9.45 -8.08 -2.04
N VAL A 17 -8.75 -7.52 -1.04
CA VAL A 17 -7.39 -7.96 -0.65
C VAL A 17 -7.37 -9.45 -0.31
N LYS A 18 -8.37 -9.96 0.43
CA LYS A 18 -8.47 -11.41 0.70
C LYS A 18 -8.55 -12.26 -0.57
N LYS A 19 -9.30 -11.80 -1.59
CA LYS A 19 -9.40 -12.51 -2.89
C LYS A 19 -8.14 -12.36 -3.73
N THR A 20 -7.46 -11.22 -3.64
CA THR A 20 -6.14 -11.03 -4.23
C THR A 20 -5.12 -11.99 -3.61
N ASP A 21 -5.13 -12.17 -2.28
CA ASP A 21 -4.24 -13.09 -1.57
C ASP A 21 -4.48 -14.54 -1.99
N GLU A 22 -5.75 -14.98 -2.08
CA GLU A 22 -6.14 -16.31 -2.57
C GLU A 22 -5.63 -16.57 -4.00
N ARG A 23 -5.75 -15.59 -4.90
CA ARG A 23 -5.21 -15.69 -6.27
C ARG A 23 -3.69 -15.84 -6.25
N ILE A 24 -2.99 -15.06 -5.41
CA ILE A 24 -1.53 -15.10 -5.31
C ILE A 24 -1.07 -16.45 -4.74
N GLU A 25 -1.80 -17.00 -3.77
CA GLU A 25 -1.53 -18.31 -3.19
C GLU A 25 -1.61 -19.42 -4.23
N ILE A 26 -2.69 -19.47 -5.02
CA ILE A 26 -2.87 -20.48 -6.09
C ILE A 26 -1.71 -20.42 -7.10
N VAL A 27 -1.35 -19.21 -7.53
CA VAL A 27 -0.22 -19.00 -8.46
C VAL A 27 1.09 -19.45 -7.83
N SER A 28 1.32 -19.13 -6.55
CA SER A 28 2.53 -19.52 -5.83
C SER A 28 2.65 -21.05 -5.73
N SER A 29 1.58 -21.75 -5.34
CA SER A 29 1.57 -23.21 -5.25
C SER A 29 1.83 -23.88 -6.61
N MET A 30 1.24 -23.35 -7.69
CA MET A 30 1.50 -23.85 -9.04
C MET A 30 2.98 -23.69 -9.43
N LEU A 31 3.59 -22.53 -9.15
CA LEU A 31 4.99 -22.26 -9.47
C LEU A 31 5.94 -23.14 -8.66
N GLN A 32 5.65 -23.38 -7.38
CA GLN A 32 6.42 -24.30 -6.54
C GLN A 32 6.39 -25.74 -7.08
N GLY A 33 5.28 -26.16 -7.69
CA GLY A 33 5.05 -27.50 -8.23
C GLY A 33 5.08 -27.61 -9.76
N ILE A 34 5.75 -26.70 -10.47
CA ILE A 34 5.58 -26.54 -11.93
C ILE A 34 5.88 -27.80 -12.75
N LYS A 35 6.91 -28.57 -12.36
CA LYS A 35 7.30 -29.82 -13.06
C LYS A 35 6.16 -30.85 -13.03
N ILE A 36 5.50 -31.00 -11.88
CA ILE A 36 4.40 -31.96 -11.70
C ILE A 36 3.16 -31.47 -12.46
N ALA A 37 2.89 -30.16 -12.43
CA ALA A 37 1.76 -29.55 -13.14
C ALA A 37 1.84 -29.80 -14.65
N LYS A 38 3.04 -29.63 -15.25
CA LYS A 38 3.29 -29.91 -16.68
C LYS A 38 3.18 -31.40 -17.00
N LEU A 39 3.81 -32.28 -16.22
CA LEU A 39 3.79 -33.74 -16.47
C LEU A 39 2.37 -34.35 -16.41
N ASN A 40 1.47 -33.75 -15.63
CA ASN A 40 0.08 -34.21 -15.49
C ASN A 40 -0.94 -33.40 -16.29
N ASN A 41 -0.51 -32.44 -17.13
CA ASN A 41 -1.40 -31.52 -17.86
C ASN A 41 -2.43 -30.80 -16.98
N TYR A 42 -2.07 -30.44 -15.74
CA TYR A 42 -2.96 -29.74 -14.80
C TYR A 42 -3.08 -28.24 -15.04
N GLU A 43 -2.45 -27.70 -16.08
CA GLU A 43 -2.40 -26.26 -16.36
C GLU A 43 -3.79 -25.64 -16.51
N GLU A 44 -4.70 -26.30 -17.23
CA GLU A 44 -6.05 -25.77 -17.42
C GLU A 44 -6.86 -25.79 -16.12
N ASN A 45 -6.66 -26.79 -15.26
CA ASN A 45 -7.29 -26.81 -13.93
C ASN A 45 -6.81 -25.64 -13.06
N TYR A 46 -5.51 -25.30 -13.10
CA TYR A 46 -4.98 -24.14 -12.38
C TYR A 46 -5.48 -22.82 -12.98
N LYS A 47 -5.50 -22.72 -14.31
CA LYS A 47 -5.99 -21.55 -15.04
C LYS A 47 -7.45 -21.26 -14.71
N GLU A 48 -8.31 -22.27 -14.71
CA GLU A 48 -9.73 -22.12 -14.34
C GLU A 48 -9.87 -21.56 -12.92
N LYS A 49 -9.15 -22.11 -11.94
CA LYS A 49 -9.15 -21.62 -10.56
C LYS A 49 -8.65 -20.17 -10.43
N ILE A 50 -7.58 -19.82 -11.15
CA ILE A 50 -7.04 -18.44 -11.16
C ILE A 50 -8.05 -17.47 -11.76
N VAL A 51 -8.71 -17.85 -12.86
CA VAL A 51 -9.74 -17.03 -13.52
C VAL A 51 -10.96 -16.84 -12.62
N GLU A 52 -11.40 -17.89 -11.93
CA GLU A 52 -12.49 -17.81 -10.96
C GLU A 52 -12.15 -16.82 -9.82
N ALA A 53 -10.99 -16.95 -9.20
CA ALA A 53 -10.52 -16.03 -8.16
C ALA A 53 -10.41 -14.59 -8.68
N ARG A 54 -9.92 -14.41 -9.91
CA ARG A 54 -9.80 -13.08 -10.54
C ARG A 54 -11.15 -12.46 -10.86
N ASN A 55 -12.15 -13.23 -11.29
CA ASN A 55 -13.49 -12.71 -11.54
C ASN A 55 -14.14 -12.17 -10.26
N LEU A 56 -13.94 -12.87 -9.13
CA LEU A 56 -14.40 -12.39 -7.82
C LEU A 56 -13.67 -11.12 -7.38
N GLU A 57 -12.34 -11.06 -7.59
CA GLU A 57 -11.53 -9.87 -7.33
C GLU A 57 -12.03 -8.66 -8.14
N LEU A 58 -12.24 -8.84 -9.45
CA LEU A 58 -12.70 -7.79 -10.36
C LEU A 58 -14.11 -7.31 -10.01
N LYS A 59 -15.01 -8.19 -9.56
CA LYS A 59 -16.33 -7.80 -9.07
C LYS A 59 -16.24 -6.87 -7.87
N LEU A 60 -15.37 -7.19 -6.90
CA LEU A 60 -15.15 -6.33 -5.73
C LEU A 60 -14.45 -5.02 -6.10
N LEU A 61 -13.49 -5.08 -7.03
CA LEU A 61 -12.82 -3.89 -7.56
C LEU A 61 -13.79 -2.94 -8.25
N SER A 62 -14.69 -3.46 -9.10
CA SER A 62 -15.72 -2.67 -9.77
C SER A 62 -16.66 -1.98 -8.76
N GLN A 63 -17.08 -2.70 -7.73
CA GLN A 63 -17.88 -2.11 -6.64
C GLN A 63 -17.15 -0.99 -5.89
N GLU A 64 -15.85 -1.17 -5.62
CA GLU A 64 -15.02 -0.13 -5.00
C GLU A 64 -14.90 1.11 -5.90
N MET A 65 -14.67 0.90 -7.20
CA MET A 65 -14.57 1.99 -8.18
C MET A 65 -15.89 2.74 -8.34
N ALA A 66 -17.03 2.05 -8.30
CA ALA A 66 -18.34 2.70 -8.35
C ALA A 66 -18.56 3.66 -7.16
N ILE A 67 -18.17 3.24 -5.94
CA ILE A 67 -18.25 4.10 -4.75
C ILE A 67 -17.28 5.28 -4.85
N TRP A 68 -16.07 5.03 -5.34
CA TRP A 68 -15.07 6.07 -5.53
C TRP A 68 -15.53 7.11 -6.55
N ALA A 69 -16.07 6.67 -7.68
CA ALA A 69 -16.63 7.54 -8.72
C ALA A 69 -17.78 8.40 -8.17
N LEU A 70 -18.73 7.81 -7.43
CA LEU A 70 -19.81 8.56 -6.78
C LEU A 70 -19.26 9.62 -5.82
N SER A 71 -18.25 9.26 -5.03
CA SER A 71 -17.61 10.18 -4.09
C SER A 71 -16.92 11.34 -4.80
N LEU A 72 -16.26 11.06 -5.92
CA LEU A 72 -15.63 12.07 -6.75
C LEU A 72 -16.68 13.02 -7.36
N THR A 73 -17.78 12.49 -7.89
CA THR A 73 -18.88 13.29 -8.44
C THR A 73 -19.46 14.24 -7.40
N ILE A 74 -19.75 13.75 -6.18
CA ILE A 74 -20.24 14.60 -5.08
C ILE A 74 -19.22 15.69 -4.73
N THR A 75 -17.93 15.35 -4.71
CA THR A 75 -16.85 16.30 -4.40
C THR A 75 -16.70 17.38 -5.49
N VAL A 76 -16.93 17.04 -6.76
CA VAL A 76 -16.93 17.99 -7.88
C VAL A 76 -18.18 18.84 -7.91
N LEU A 77 -19.32 18.27 -7.56
CA LEU A 77 -20.62 18.95 -7.57
C LEU A 77 -20.80 19.89 -6.36
N SER A 78 -20.13 19.62 -5.24
CA SER A 78 -20.21 20.43 -4.01
C SER A 78 -19.99 21.94 -4.22
N PRO A 79 -18.90 22.41 -4.88
CA PRO A 79 -18.72 23.84 -5.13
C PRO A 79 -19.77 24.42 -6.08
N LEU A 80 -20.27 23.65 -7.05
CA LEU A 80 -21.33 24.11 -7.95
C LEU A 80 -22.64 24.36 -7.19
N LEU A 81 -23.01 23.44 -6.29
CA LEU A 81 -24.17 23.63 -5.43
C LEU A 81 -23.98 24.78 -4.45
N ALA A 82 -22.78 24.95 -3.90
CA ALA A 82 -22.46 26.07 -3.02
C ALA A 82 -22.57 27.42 -3.74
N THR A 83 -22.05 27.53 -4.98
CA THR A 83 -22.18 28.74 -5.80
C THR A 83 -23.63 29.02 -6.14
N ALA A 84 -24.40 28.00 -6.53
CA ALA A 84 -25.81 28.13 -6.86
C ALA A 84 -26.62 28.60 -5.65
N ALA A 85 -26.43 27.96 -4.49
CA ALA A 85 -27.08 28.37 -3.24
C ALA A 85 -26.70 29.80 -2.84
N THR A 86 -25.43 30.20 -2.99
CA THR A 86 -24.98 31.56 -2.68
C THR A 86 -25.67 32.59 -3.55
N PHE A 87 -25.76 32.34 -4.87
CA PHE A 87 -26.46 33.23 -5.79
C PHE A 87 -27.97 33.24 -5.53
N SER A 88 -28.58 32.09 -5.25
CA SER A 88 -30.00 32.01 -4.89
C SER A 88 -30.31 32.84 -3.64
N VAL A 89 -29.51 32.71 -2.58
CA VAL A 89 -29.69 33.50 -1.35
C VAL A 89 -29.46 34.98 -1.62
N TYR A 90 -28.44 35.34 -2.40
CA TYR A 90 -28.13 36.75 -2.71
C TYR A 90 -29.29 37.47 -3.41
N VAL A 91 -29.99 36.81 -4.35
CA VAL A 91 -31.18 37.35 -5.02
C VAL A 91 -32.39 37.42 -4.09
N LEU A 92 -32.55 36.44 -3.20
CA LEU A 92 -33.74 36.35 -2.34
C LEU A 92 -33.69 37.29 -1.13
N VAL A 93 -32.51 37.76 -0.72
CA VAL A 93 -32.35 38.61 0.47
C VAL A 93 -32.79 40.05 0.23
N ASP A 94 -32.55 40.59 -0.97
CA ASP A 94 -32.91 41.97 -1.30
C ASP A 94 -33.25 42.06 -2.80
N GLU A 95 -34.34 42.75 -3.13
CA GLU A 95 -34.76 42.92 -4.53
C GLU A 95 -33.80 43.84 -5.31
N ASP A 96 -33.05 44.70 -4.61
CA ASP A 96 -32.05 45.59 -5.20
C ASP A 96 -30.72 44.88 -5.55
N ASN A 97 -30.57 43.61 -5.17
CA ASN A 97 -29.35 42.83 -5.42
C ASN A 97 -29.27 42.31 -6.87
N ILE A 98 -28.78 43.15 -7.78
CA ILE A 98 -28.57 42.77 -9.18
C ILE A 98 -27.32 41.88 -9.34
N LEU A 99 -27.51 40.68 -9.91
CA LEU A 99 -26.39 39.83 -10.38
C LEU A 99 -25.82 40.39 -11.69
N THR A 100 -24.80 41.23 -11.58
CA THR A 100 -23.97 41.61 -12.73
C THR A 100 -23.01 40.47 -13.08
N ALA A 101 -22.77 40.24 -14.37
CA ALA A 101 -21.80 39.26 -14.86
C ALA A 101 -20.42 39.38 -14.18
N ALA A 102 -19.93 40.61 -13.97
CA ALA A 102 -18.67 40.87 -13.29
C ALA A 102 -18.61 40.29 -11.86
N LYS A 103 -19.70 40.41 -11.08
CA LYS A 103 -19.79 39.86 -9.72
C LYS A 103 -19.87 38.33 -9.77
N THR A 104 -20.70 37.78 -10.64
CA THR A 104 -20.88 36.33 -10.81
C THR A 104 -19.58 35.63 -11.19
N PHE A 105 -18.87 36.14 -12.20
CA PHE A 105 -17.59 35.56 -12.62
C PHE A 105 -16.51 35.67 -11.53
N SER A 106 -16.44 36.79 -10.83
CA SER A 106 -15.49 36.97 -9.72
C SER A 106 -15.72 35.94 -8.60
N VAL A 107 -16.98 35.72 -8.22
CA VAL A 107 -17.36 34.74 -7.18
C VAL A 107 -17.07 33.30 -7.63
N LEU A 108 -17.37 32.95 -8.89
CA LEU A 108 -17.07 31.62 -9.43
C LEU A 108 -15.56 31.32 -9.40
N ILE A 109 -14.73 32.29 -9.79
CA ILE A 109 -13.27 32.15 -9.75
C ILE A 109 -12.78 31.99 -8.30
N LEU A 110 -13.32 32.78 -7.37
CA LEU A 110 -12.95 32.71 -5.95
C LEU A 110 -13.28 31.33 -5.35
N PHE A 111 -14.48 30.80 -5.59
CA PHE A 111 -14.86 29.46 -5.14
C PHE A 111 -13.98 28.37 -5.74
N ALA A 112 -13.61 28.50 -7.03
CA ALA A 112 -12.69 27.58 -7.68
C ALA A 112 -11.28 27.61 -7.04
N ALA A 113 -10.76 28.81 -6.73
CA ALA A 113 -9.46 28.97 -6.10
C ALA A 113 -9.42 28.43 -4.66
N LEU A 114 -10.49 28.61 -3.88
CA LEU A 114 -10.60 28.14 -2.49
C LEU A 114 -10.73 26.62 -2.36
N ARG A 115 -11.17 25.93 -3.44
CA ARG A 115 -11.34 24.48 -3.43
C ARG A 115 -10.04 23.76 -3.07
N PHE A 116 -8.92 24.17 -3.65
CA PHE A 116 -7.65 23.48 -3.44
C PHE A 116 -7.16 23.61 -1.99
N PRO A 117 -7.02 24.82 -1.41
CA PRO A 117 -6.61 24.98 -0.01
C PRO A 117 -7.48 24.23 0.99
N ILE A 118 -8.81 24.26 0.85
CA ILE A 118 -9.73 23.59 1.78
C ILE A 118 -9.54 22.06 1.75
N ASN A 119 -9.45 21.48 0.54
CA ASN A 119 -9.26 20.04 0.40
C ASN A 119 -7.87 19.59 0.89
N TYR A 120 -6.84 20.39 0.64
CA TYR A 120 -5.49 20.10 1.10
C TYR A 120 -5.34 20.25 2.62
N ALA A 121 -5.94 21.28 3.22
CA ALA A 121 -5.91 21.48 4.67
C ALA A 121 -6.50 20.27 5.42
N ALA A 122 -7.66 19.76 4.98
CA ALA A 122 -8.27 18.58 5.58
C ALA A 122 -7.38 17.32 5.45
N ARG A 123 -6.73 17.14 4.30
CA ARG A 123 -5.79 16.04 4.06
C ARG A 123 -4.50 16.18 4.89
N PHE A 124 -4.00 17.40 5.01
CA PHE A 124 -2.79 17.72 5.75
C PHE A 124 -2.91 17.32 7.22
N MET A 125 -4.05 17.57 7.86
CA MET A 125 -4.28 17.15 9.26
C MET A 125 -4.11 15.63 9.45
N GLY A 126 -4.66 14.83 8.53
CA GLY A 126 -4.49 13.38 8.57
C GLY A 126 -3.04 12.94 8.34
N LYS A 127 -2.32 13.65 7.46
CA LYS A 127 -0.89 13.39 7.21
C LYS A 127 0.00 13.80 8.39
N ALA A 128 -0.30 14.90 9.05
CA ALA A 128 0.39 15.33 10.26
C ALA A 128 0.22 14.28 11.37
N ALA A 129 -1.00 13.78 11.61
CA ALA A 129 -1.24 12.72 12.59
C ALA A 129 -0.47 11.43 12.25
N GLN A 130 -0.44 11.03 10.98
CA GLN A 130 0.38 9.90 10.53
C GLN A 130 1.88 10.13 10.75
N ALA A 131 2.37 11.34 10.44
CA ALA A 131 3.76 11.71 10.64
C ALA A 131 4.16 11.69 12.12
N MET A 132 3.29 12.17 13.02
CA MET A 132 3.51 12.09 14.47
C MET A 132 3.68 10.65 14.94
N SER A 133 2.75 9.76 14.58
CA SER A 133 2.87 8.33 14.91
C SER A 133 4.10 7.65 14.30
N ALA A 134 4.55 8.10 13.12
CA ALA A 134 5.76 7.60 12.49
C ALA A 134 7.01 8.08 13.23
N MET A 135 7.02 9.33 13.68
CA MET A 135 8.11 9.92 14.45
C MET A 135 8.27 9.22 15.81
N GLU A 136 7.18 8.86 16.47
CA GLU A 136 7.21 8.05 17.70
C GLU A 136 7.86 6.68 17.47
N ARG A 137 7.51 6.00 16.38
CA ARG A 137 8.14 4.70 16.02
C ARG A 137 9.64 4.85 15.75
N ILE A 138 10.04 5.90 15.04
CA ILE A 138 11.47 6.18 14.76
C ILE A 138 12.19 6.50 16.07
N ALA A 139 11.61 7.33 16.94
CA ALA A 139 12.18 7.63 18.25
C ALA A 139 12.33 6.39 19.13
N ALA A 140 11.33 5.49 19.11
CA ALA A 140 11.41 4.20 19.81
C ALA A 140 12.52 3.30 19.24
N PHE A 141 12.69 3.28 17.92
CA PHE A 141 13.78 2.54 17.27
C PHE A 141 15.17 3.10 17.64
N LEU A 142 15.34 4.42 17.61
CA LEU A 142 16.62 5.08 17.94
C LEU A 142 16.98 4.99 19.43
N LYS A 143 15.98 4.95 20.32
CA LYS A 143 16.19 4.78 21.77
C LYS A 143 16.50 3.33 22.17
N ARG A 144 16.28 2.37 21.27
CA ARG A 144 16.67 0.98 21.52
C ARG A 144 18.17 0.95 21.73
N GLU A 145 18.62 0.36 22.84
CA GLU A 145 20.05 0.12 23.03
C GLU A 145 20.60 -0.61 21.81
N ALA A 146 21.68 -0.06 21.24
CA ALA A 146 22.45 -0.76 20.23
C ALA A 146 23.09 -1.97 20.91
N LYS A 147 22.33 -3.05 21.06
CA LYS A 147 22.92 -4.38 21.17
C LYS A 147 23.65 -4.61 19.85
N TYR A 148 24.90 -4.19 19.80
CA TYR A 148 25.89 -5.03 19.15
C TYR A 148 25.69 -6.39 19.81
N GLU A 149 25.30 -7.40 19.05
CA GLU A 149 25.56 -8.76 19.50
C GLU A 149 27.08 -8.94 19.38
N ASP A 150 27.81 -8.39 20.35
CA ASP A 150 29.06 -8.98 20.76
C ASP A 150 28.79 -10.47 20.97
N GLY A 151 29.65 -11.30 20.39
CA GLY A 151 29.43 -12.72 20.13
C GLY A 151 29.17 -13.61 21.36
N GLU A 152 28.75 -13.06 22.50
CA GLU A 152 28.29 -13.78 23.68
C GLU A 152 26.94 -14.49 23.48
N GLN A 153 26.00 -13.93 22.73
CA GLN A 153 24.75 -14.65 22.41
C GLN A 153 25.01 -15.81 21.45
N GLN A 154 25.92 -15.62 20.48
CA GLN A 154 26.39 -16.68 19.59
C GLN A 154 27.18 -17.76 20.35
N LYS A 155 28.04 -17.37 21.31
CA LYS A 155 28.74 -18.32 22.20
C LYS A 155 27.79 -19.06 23.13
N LYS A 156 26.72 -18.43 23.63
CA LYS A 156 25.70 -19.09 24.48
C LYS A 156 24.84 -20.07 23.67
N LEU A 157 24.52 -19.77 22.40
CA LEU A 157 23.84 -20.72 21.50
C LEU A 157 24.78 -21.85 21.05
N GLN A 158 26.05 -21.56 20.70
CA GLN A 158 27.03 -22.59 20.33
C GLN A 158 27.41 -23.50 21.52
N LYS A 159 27.48 -22.94 22.74
CA LYS A 159 27.74 -23.73 23.96
C LYS A 159 26.55 -24.58 24.38
N LYS A 160 25.32 -24.21 23.99
CA LYS A 160 24.13 -25.09 24.09
C LYS A 160 24.13 -26.16 23.00
N LEU A 161 24.54 -25.85 21.76
CA LEU A 161 24.68 -26.86 20.70
C LEU A 161 25.78 -27.89 20.98
N ASN A 162 26.87 -27.51 21.66
CA ASN A 162 27.99 -28.41 21.96
C ASN A 162 27.75 -29.35 23.16
N ASN A 163 26.68 -29.16 23.93
CA ASN A 163 26.50 -29.86 25.21
C ASN A 163 25.28 -30.80 25.28
N ASP A 164 24.47 -30.92 24.24
CA ASP A 164 23.35 -31.89 24.24
C ASP A 164 23.46 -32.84 23.05
N ASP A 165 24.05 -34.02 23.32
CA ASP A 165 23.73 -35.29 22.65
C ASP A 165 22.30 -35.72 23.03
N GLN A 166 21.31 -34.86 22.83
CA GLN A 166 19.91 -35.24 22.93
C GLN A 166 19.06 -34.44 21.94
N VAL A 167 18.73 -35.14 20.86
CA VAL A 167 17.59 -34.88 19.99
C VAL A 167 16.34 -34.82 20.87
N ASP A 168 15.64 -33.69 20.88
CA ASP A 168 14.17 -33.63 20.89
C ASP A 168 13.64 -32.19 20.66
N ASP A 169 12.40 -32.15 20.18
CA ASP A 169 11.61 -31.13 19.51
C ASP A 169 11.55 -29.69 20.11
N VAL A 170 11.17 -28.74 19.23
CA VAL A 170 10.63 -27.38 19.45
C VAL A 170 11.58 -26.15 19.34
N SER A 171 11.41 -25.42 18.22
CA SER A 171 11.70 -23.99 18.00
C SER A 171 13.09 -23.45 18.38
N ALA A 172 14.09 -23.72 17.55
CA ALA A 172 15.27 -22.85 17.49
C ALA A 172 14.93 -21.56 16.70
N PRO A 173 15.07 -20.36 17.29
CA PRO A 173 14.92 -19.13 16.52
C PRO A 173 16.07 -19.02 15.51
N LEU A 174 15.72 -18.99 14.21
CA LEU A 174 16.64 -18.73 13.12
C LEU A 174 17.30 -17.35 13.29
N VAL A 175 18.56 -17.33 13.71
CA VAL A 175 19.36 -16.11 13.82
C VAL A 175 19.87 -15.74 12.43
N LEU A 176 19.28 -14.70 11.82
CA LEU A 176 19.69 -14.19 10.52
C LEU A 176 20.92 -13.29 10.65
N GLN A 177 22.11 -13.86 10.44
CA GLN A 177 23.39 -13.16 10.64
C GLN A 177 23.77 -12.20 9.48
N LYS A 178 23.10 -12.31 8.32
CA LYS A 178 23.28 -11.45 7.14
C LYS A 178 21.98 -11.27 6.37
N ALA A 179 20.96 -10.67 6.99
CA ALA A 179 19.72 -10.34 6.30
C ALA A 179 19.94 -9.09 5.42
N ALA A 180 19.94 -9.27 4.09
CA ALA A 180 19.83 -8.16 3.15
C ALA A 180 18.36 -8.02 2.73
N PHE A 181 17.79 -6.82 2.85
CA PHE A 181 16.45 -6.54 2.35
C PHE A 181 16.50 -6.45 0.82
N ARG A 182 16.14 -7.53 0.12
CA ARG A 182 15.93 -7.50 -1.32
C ARG A 182 14.51 -7.02 -1.61
N GLN A 183 14.39 -5.78 -2.08
CA GLN A 183 13.17 -5.35 -2.76
C GLN A 183 13.17 -6.02 -4.14
N GLY A 184 12.36 -7.07 -4.30
CA GLY A 184 12.33 -7.85 -5.53
C GLY A 184 11.85 -7.02 -6.72
N PHE A 185 12.77 -6.69 -7.62
CA PHE A 185 12.45 -6.46 -9.03
C PHE A 185 12.77 -7.76 -9.77
N VAL A 186 11.75 -8.38 -10.35
CA VAL A 186 11.92 -9.46 -11.33
C VAL A 186 12.35 -8.80 -12.63
N SER A 187 13.61 -8.99 -13.02
CA SER A 187 14.05 -8.80 -14.40
C SER A 187 14.27 -10.18 -15.01
N GLU A 188 13.29 -10.62 -15.78
CA GLU A 188 13.40 -11.66 -16.81
C GLU A 188 13.92 -10.92 -18.06
N SER A 189 14.98 -11.31 -18.77
CA SER A 189 15.24 -12.60 -19.43
C SER A 189 16.69 -12.63 -19.98
N MET A 190 17.39 -13.77 -19.82
CA MET A 190 17.89 -14.69 -20.88
C MET A 190 19.03 -14.19 -21.80
N ASP A 191 20.22 -14.79 -21.66
CA ASP A 191 20.93 -15.47 -22.76
C ASP A 191 22.23 -16.15 -22.25
N GLY A 192 22.49 -17.36 -22.78
CA GLY A 192 23.83 -17.89 -23.04
C GLY A 192 24.65 -18.48 -21.89
N ASP A 193 24.80 -19.80 -21.93
CA ASP A 193 25.98 -20.61 -21.60
C ASP A 193 27.25 -19.84 -21.18
N ASP A 194 27.75 -20.05 -19.95
CA ASP A 194 29.10 -20.59 -19.72
C ASP A 194 29.45 -20.73 -18.24
N GLU A 195 30.26 -21.74 -17.99
CA GLU A 195 30.88 -22.11 -16.72
C GLU A 195 31.89 -21.04 -16.25
N SER A 196 32.00 -20.90 -14.92
CA SER A 196 33.06 -20.21 -14.17
C SER A 196 32.92 -18.70 -13.89
N ASN A 197 33.18 -18.40 -12.60
CA ASN A 197 33.81 -17.18 -12.07
C ASN A 197 32.90 -16.10 -11.43
N LYS A 198 32.95 -16.08 -10.08
CA LYS A 198 32.66 -15.01 -9.09
C LYS A 198 31.75 -13.84 -9.50
N PRO A 199 30.63 -13.56 -8.78
CA PRO A 199 29.94 -12.29 -8.91
C PRO A 199 30.75 -11.18 -8.23
N SER A 200 31.18 -10.22 -9.03
CA SER A 200 31.79 -8.97 -8.58
C SER A 200 30.76 -8.16 -7.77
N SER A 201 31.23 -7.70 -6.62
CA SER A 201 30.51 -6.82 -5.71
C SER A 201 30.47 -5.41 -6.28
N SER A 202 29.33 -4.97 -6.82
CA SER A 202 29.01 -3.54 -6.97
C SER A 202 27.98 -3.13 -5.93
N ALA A 203 28.43 -3.06 -4.68
CA ALA A 203 27.72 -2.34 -3.62
C ALA A 203 27.85 -0.84 -3.90
N SER A 204 26.74 -0.17 -4.20
CA SER A 204 26.70 1.30 -4.16
C SER A 204 26.63 1.73 -2.69
N THR A 205 27.80 1.97 -2.10
CA THR A 205 27.95 2.56 -0.77
C THR A 205 27.65 4.06 -0.87
N PHE A 206 26.57 4.52 -0.23
CA PHE A 206 26.29 5.94 -0.10
C PHE A 206 27.09 6.47 1.10
N HIS A 207 28.15 7.24 0.82
CA HIS A 207 28.87 7.99 1.85
C HIS A 207 28.13 9.31 2.13
N VAL A 208 27.71 9.52 3.37
CA VAL A 208 27.33 10.84 3.89
C VAL A 208 28.56 11.40 4.59
N SER A 209 29.11 12.50 4.05
CA SER A 209 30.15 13.29 4.70
C SER A 209 29.50 14.33 5.63
N GLU A 210 30.17 14.60 6.76
CA GLU A 210 29.87 15.68 7.71
C GLU A 210 29.73 17.06 7.07
#